data_AF-A0A427U4Q7-F1
#
_entry.id   AF-A0A427U4Q7-F1
#
_cell.length_a   1.000
_cell.length_b   1.000
_cell.length_c   1.000
_cell.angle_alpha   90.00
_cell.angle_beta   90.00
_cell.angle_gamma   90.00
#
_symmetry.space_group_name_H-M   'P 1'
#
loop_
_entity.id
_entity.type
_entity.pdbx_description
1 polymer ?
#
loop_
_entity_poly.entity_id
_entity_poly.type
_entity_poly.pdbx_seq_one_letter_code
_entity_poly.pdbx_strand_id
1 'polypeptide(L)'
;MKDLNIWRVPKALRQDESVVVHHGSYVSLETLFPGKGIGFAWKNDHLRLKLRHALKCFFLNVNAIKKLNISDQFSFMVYKDELNNETLNSITKIFYSSGVNISGKEFLYKIWSLCGNNVTGSVMEITQPNRRLTHSWHQDSGKVSNIVLLGFPLEGNYIGEGVFSHQVMLSHRIKQRHSDKKPSSAIVMEEFGEWYIPIKNIYKPIYSAGSELWVSDDSTHFHSVPDVQNRQCIWRFM
;
A
#
# COMPACT_ATOMS: atom_id res chain seq x y z
N MET A 1 17.78 -20.67 -2.36
CA MET A 1 17.06 -19.39 -2.54
C MET A 1 16.45 -19.43 -3.93
N LYS A 2 15.13 -19.39 -4.07
CA LYS A 2 14.49 -19.25 -5.38
C LYS A 2 15.05 -18.00 -6.04
N ASP A 3 15.38 -18.06 -7.34
CA ASP A 3 15.82 -16.91 -8.12
C ASP A 3 14.88 -15.75 -7.84
N LEU A 4 15.37 -14.75 -7.09
CA LEU A 4 14.58 -13.58 -6.79
C LEU A 4 14.29 -12.91 -8.15
N ASN A 5 13.03 -12.58 -8.38
CA ASN A 5 12.55 -11.89 -9.58
C ASN A 5 13.12 -10.45 -9.59
N ILE A 6 14.42 -10.31 -9.85
CA ILE A 6 15.16 -9.05 -9.75
C ILE A 6 15.33 -8.47 -11.15
N TRP A 7 14.88 -7.24 -11.34
CA TRP A 7 15.16 -6.48 -12.54
C TRP A 7 16.55 -5.84 -12.46
N ARG A 8 17.41 -6.14 -13.44
CA ARG A 8 18.79 -5.65 -13.46
C ARG A 8 18.81 -4.20 -13.92
N VAL A 9 19.06 -3.30 -12.98
CA VAL A 9 19.19 -1.86 -13.23
C VAL A 9 20.42 -1.60 -14.11
N PRO A 10 20.24 -0.93 -15.27
CA PRO A 10 21.34 -0.53 -16.15
C PRO A 10 22.36 0.32 -15.41
N LYS A 11 23.66 0.10 -15.67
CA LYS A 11 24.76 0.77 -14.94
C LYS A 11 24.65 2.30 -14.95
N ALA A 12 24.23 2.87 -16.08
CA ALA A 12 24.03 4.32 -16.20
C ALA A 12 23.00 4.88 -15.20
N LEU A 13 21.99 4.09 -14.84
CA LEU A 13 20.89 4.49 -13.96
C LEU A 13 21.16 4.21 -12.48
N ARG A 14 22.20 3.46 -12.13
CA ARG A 14 22.49 3.09 -10.73
C ARG A 14 22.94 4.29 -9.93
N GLN A 15 22.32 4.51 -8.77
CA GLN A 15 22.76 5.52 -7.80
C GLN A 15 24.16 5.20 -7.27
N ASP A 16 24.38 3.93 -6.93
CA ASP A 16 25.63 3.38 -6.45
C ASP A 16 25.68 1.87 -6.79
N GLU A 17 26.78 1.20 -6.43
CA GLU A 17 26.97 -0.23 -6.69
C GLU A 17 26.48 -1.12 -5.53
N SER A 18 25.70 -0.58 -4.58
CA SER A 18 25.09 -1.37 -3.52
C SER A 18 23.97 -2.22 -4.10
N VAL A 19 24.07 -3.52 -3.88
CA VAL A 19 23.10 -4.50 -4.36
C VAL A 19 21.91 -4.56 -3.41
N VAL A 20 20.71 -4.55 -3.96
CA VAL A 20 19.49 -4.80 -3.19
C VAL A 20 19.34 -6.32 -3.00
N VAL A 21 19.14 -6.74 -1.75
CA VAL A 21 19.07 -8.17 -1.37
C VAL A 21 17.72 -8.59 -0.79
N HIS A 22 16.80 -7.64 -0.59
CA HIS A 22 15.47 -7.89 -0.02
C HIS A 22 14.37 -7.33 -0.94
N HIS A 23 13.37 -8.16 -1.24
CA HIS A 23 12.22 -7.79 -2.08
C HIS A 23 11.11 -7.06 -1.29
N GLY A 24 11.08 -7.21 0.02
CA GLY A 24 9.93 -6.87 0.84
C GLY A 24 9.37 -8.10 1.52
N SER A 25 8.36 -7.88 2.36
CA SER A 25 7.88 -8.90 3.29
C SER A 25 6.40 -8.73 3.58
N TYR A 26 5.77 -9.85 3.91
CA TYR A 26 4.45 -9.82 4.52
C TYR A 26 4.58 -9.54 6.01
N VAL A 27 3.62 -8.79 6.54
CA VAL A 27 3.46 -8.59 7.98
C VAL A 27 2.04 -8.97 8.35
N SER A 28 1.91 -9.76 9.42
CA SER A 28 0.61 -10.12 9.96
C SER A 28 0.09 -9.08 10.93
N LEU A 29 -1.21 -8.79 10.86
CA LEU A 29 -1.89 -7.99 11.89
C LEU A 29 -1.83 -8.65 13.27
N GLU A 30 -1.86 -9.99 13.35
CA GLU A 30 -1.74 -10.69 14.64
C GLU A 30 -0.33 -10.57 15.22
N THR A 31 0.71 -10.55 14.37
CA THR A 31 2.08 -10.29 14.83
C THR A 31 2.26 -8.85 15.31
N LEU A 32 1.61 -7.88 14.65
CA LEU A 32 1.67 -6.47 15.08
C LEU A 32 0.90 -6.20 16.37
N PHE A 33 -0.21 -6.92 16.58
CA PHE A 33 -1.13 -6.71 17.69
C PHE A 33 -1.49 -8.05 18.37
N PRO A 34 -0.51 -8.69 19.04
CA PRO A 34 -0.68 -10.03 19.56
C PRO A 34 -1.78 -10.09 20.63
N GLY A 35 -2.68 -11.08 20.49
CA GLY A 35 -3.76 -11.34 21.44
C GLY A 35 -4.88 -10.30 21.41
N LYS A 36 -4.90 -9.42 20.41
CA LYS A 36 -5.92 -8.38 20.29
C LYS A 36 -7.13 -8.79 19.44
N GLY A 37 -7.05 -9.96 18.80
CA GLY A 37 -8.12 -10.54 17.97
C GLY A 37 -8.26 -9.89 16.60
N ILE A 38 -7.38 -8.95 16.23
CA ILE A 38 -7.49 -8.22 14.97
C ILE A 38 -7.25 -9.10 13.75
N GLY A 39 -6.33 -10.06 13.78
CA GLY A 39 -6.10 -10.95 12.64
C GLY A 39 -7.35 -11.75 12.29
N PHE A 40 -8.00 -12.31 13.31
CA PHE A 40 -9.26 -13.05 13.14
C PHE A 40 -10.41 -12.15 12.66
N ALA A 41 -10.59 -10.98 13.28
CA ALA A 41 -11.64 -10.05 12.90
C ALA A 41 -11.41 -9.47 11.49
N TRP A 42 -10.15 -9.25 11.10
CA TRP A 42 -9.78 -8.77 9.77
C TRP A 42 -10.15 -9.78 8.71
N LYS A 43 -10.02 -11.09 8.97
CA LYS A 43 -10.33 -12.17 8.02
C LYS A 43 -11.78 -12.17 7.52
N ASN A 44 -12.74 -11.85 8.39
CA ASN A 44 -14.18 -12.03 8.16
C ASN A 44 -14.92 -10.81 7.56
N ASP A 45 -14.25 -10.00 6.74
CA ASP A 45 -14.71 -8.78 6.01
C ASP A 45 -15.47 -7.67 6.76
N HIS A 46 -16.32 -7.96 7.74
CA HIS A 46 -17.16 -7.02 8.48
C HIS A 46 -16.38 -5.86 9.09
N LEU A 47 -15.26 -6.16 9.76
CA LEU A 47 -14.37 -5.13 10.30
C LEU A 47 -13.82 -4.23 9.19
N ARG A 48 -13.38 -4.83 8.08
CA ARG A 48 -12.81 -4.10 6.93
C ARG A 48 -13.86 -3.20 6.27
N LEU A 49 -15.09 -3.70 6.12
CA LEU A 49 -16.22 -2.95 5.56
C LEU A 49 -16.58 -1.73 6.42
N LYS A 50 -16.72 -1.93 7.74
CA LYS A 50 -16.97 -0.83 8.69
C LYS A 50 -15.84 0.21 8.65
N LEU A 51 -14.59 -0.24 8.70
CA LEU A 51 -13.43 0.64 8.70
C LEU A 51 -13.33 1.42 7.38
N ARG A 52 -13.49 0.74 6.23
CA ARG A 52 -13.53 1.38 4.91
C ARG A 52 -14.62 2.44 4.82
N HIS A 53 -15.84 2.13 5.27
CA HIS A 53 -16.94 3.09 5.29
C HIS A 53 -16.61 4.31 6.16
N ALA A 54 -16.05 4.10 7.35
CA ALA A 54 -15.66 5.20 8.23
C ALA A 54 -14.58 6.09 7.60
N LEU A 55 -13.55 5.49 6.98
CA LEU A 55 -12.52 6.22 6.25
C LEU A 55 -13.14 7.09 5.15
N LYS A 56 -14.10 6.56 4.38
CA LYS A 56 -14.85 7.39 3.40
C LYS A 56 -15.52 8.58 4.06
N CYS A 57 -16.25 8.38 5.16
CA CYS A 57 -16.95 9.46 5.86
C CYS A 57 -16.02 10.51 6.46
N PHE A 58 -14.80 10.16 6.86
CA PHE A 58 -13.84 11.13 7.38
C PHE A 58 -13.27 12.02 6.28
N PHE A 59 -12.91 11.43 5.13
CA PHE A 59 -12.22 12.16 4.06
C PHE A 59 -13.17 12.78 3.03
N LEU A 60 -14.38 12.25 2.91
CA LEU A 60 -15.45 12.83 2.14
C LEU A 60 -16.49 13.36 3.12
N ASN A 61 -16.75 14.67 3.09
CA ASN A 61 -17.94 15.23 3.70
C ASN A 61 -19.16 14.38 3.27
N VAL A 62 -20.03 14.00 4.20
CA VAL A 62 -21.20 13.14 3.94
C VAL A 62 -22.02 13.63 2.73
N ASN A 63 -22.06 14.95 2.51
CA ASN A 63 -22.72 15.58 1.36
C ASN A 63 -21.95 15.41 0.03
N ALA A 64 -20.62 15.28 0.07
CA ALA A 64 -19.80 14.92 -1.08
C ALA A 64 -19.98 13.44 -1.45
N ILE A 65 -20.08 12.53 -0.46
CA ILE A 65 -20.36 11.09 -0.72
C ILE A 65 -21.69 10.92 -1.46
N LYS A 66 -22.73 11.67 -1.09
CA LYS A 66 -24.05 11.62 -1.76
C LYS A 66 -24.04 12.16 -3.19
N LYS A 67 -23.10 13.05 -3.52
CA LYS A 67 -22.97 13.67 -4.85
C LYS A 67 -22.03 12.92 -5.77
N LEU A 68 -21.07 12.18 -5.21
CA LEU A 68 -20.20 11.29 -5.97
C LEU A 68 -21.02 10.05 -6.35
N ASN A 69 -21.34 9.91 -7.63
CA ASN A 69 -21.77 8.61 -8.15
C ASN A 69 -20.68 7.59 -7.78
N ILE A 70 -21.06 6.54 -7.06
CA ILE A 70 -20.16 5.56 -6.41
C ILE A 70 -19.41 4.67 -7.46
N SER A 71 -19.32 5.11 -8.71
CA SER A 71 -18.59 4.46 -9.80
C SER A 71 -17.10 4.84 -9.86
N ASP A 72 -16.72 5.96 -9.28
CA ASP A 72 -15.46 6.61 -9.64
C ASP A 72 -14.33 6.24 -8.65
N GLN A 73 -13.14 5.97 -9.19
CA GLN A 73 -11.91 5.72 -8.43
C GLN A 73 -11.48 7.02 -7.74
N PHE A 74 -11.21 6.98 -6.43
CA PHE A 74 -10.71 8.14 -5.70
C PHE A 74 -9.60 7.76 -4.73
N SER A 75 -8.58 8.62 -4.63
CA SER A 75 -7.53 8.51 -3.63
C SER A 75 -7.64 9.69 -2.68
N PHE A 76 -7.66 9.41 -1.38
CA PHE A 76 -7.60 10.42 -0.34
C PHE A 76 -6.25 10.31 0.36
N MET A 77 -5.53 11.42 0.43
CA MET A 77 -4.36 11.49 1.30
C MET A 77 -4.82 11.60 2.75
N VAL A 78 -4.13 10.85 3.61
CA VAL A 78 -4.32 10.82 5.05
C VAL A 78 -2.99 11.25 5.65
N TYR A 79 -2.90 12.50 6.07
CA TYR A 79 -1.72 12.94 6.79
C TYR A 79 -1.84 12.56 8.25
N LYS A 80 -0.74 12.08 8.83
CA LYS A 80 -0.68 11.75 10.26
C LYS A 80 -1.11 12.92 11.13
N ASP A 81 -0.75 14.13 10.74
CA ASP A 81 -1.03 15.37 11.47
C ASP A 81 -2.47 15.88 11.28
N GLU A 82 -3.23 15.33 10.32
CA GLU A 82 -4.63 15.67 10.09
C GLU A 82 -5.61 14.75 10.85
N LEU A 83 -5.11 13.67 11.45
CA LEU A 83 -5.95 12.78 12.25
C LEU A 83 -6.25 13.40 13.62
N ASN A 84 -7.45 13.96 13.73
CA ASN A 84 -7.97 14.46 15.00
C ASN A 84 -8.46 13.30 15.92
N ASN A 85 -8.70 13.65 17.19
CA ASN A 85 -9.18 12.69 18.20
C ASN A 85 -10.54 12.07 17.85
N GLU A 86 -11.42 12.78 17.14
CA GLU A 86 -12.73 12.27 16.76
C GLU A 86 -12.63 11.10 15.77
N THR A 87 -11.75 11.22 14.78
CA THR A 87 -11.43 10.16 13.81
C THR A 87 -10.84 8.94 14.53
N LEU A 88 -9.84 9.15 15.40
CA LEU A 88 -9.20 8.07 16.16
C LEU A 88 -10.20 7.36 17.09
N ASN A 89 -11.09 8.10 17.75
CA ASN A 89 -12.14 7.55 18.60
C ASN A 89 -13.18 6.75 17.79
N SER A 90 -13.51 7.21 16.59
CA SER A 90 -14.43 6.50 15.70
C SER A 90 -13.86 5.17 15.21
N ILE A 91 -12.58 5.13 14.84
CA ILE A 91 -11.86 3.88 14.53
C ILE A 91 -11.86 2.96 15.76
N THR A 92 -11.62 3.50 16.96
CA THR A 92 -11.63 2.74 18.22
C THR A 92 -12.98 2.08 18.46
N LYS A 93 -14.09 2.82 18.28
CA LYS A 93 -15.45 2.27 18.39
C LYS A 93 -15.69 1.13 17.41
N ILE A 94 -15.17 1.22 16.19
CA ILE A 94 -15.30 0.17 15.17
C ILE A 94 -14.59 -1.11 15.63
N PHE A 95 -13.35 -1.00 16.13
CA PHE A 95 -12.61 -2.13 16.66
C PHE A 95 -13.34 -2.79 17.84
N TYR A 96 -13.74 -2.02 18.85
CA TYR A 96 -14.48 -2.56 19.99
C TYR A 96 -15.81 -3.21 19.60
N SER A 97 -16.57 -2.59 18.68
CA SER A 97 -17.82 -3.19 18.15
C SER A 97 -17.61 -4.47 17.33
N SER A 98 -16.36 -4.79 17.01
CA SER A 98 -15.97 -5.98 16.25
C SER A 98 -15.16 -6.96 17.11
N GLY A 99 -15.16 -6.79 18.44
CA GLY A 99 -14.44 -7.65 19.38
C GLY A 99 -12.92 -7.49 19.38
N VAL A 100 -12.40 -6.41 18.78
CA VAL A 100 -10.95 -6.14 18.70
C VAL A 100 -10.54 -5.15 19.77
N ASN A 101 -9.64 -5.55 20.68
CA ASN A 101 -9.24 -4.72 21.83
C ASN A 101 -8.03 -3.80 21.51
N ILE A 102 -8.21 -2.90 20.53
CA ILE A 102 -7.18 -1.96 20.08
C ILE A 102 -7.81 -0.58 19.88
N SER A 103 -7.09 0.47 20.31
CA SER A 103 -7.49 1.85 19.96
C SER A 103 -7.07 2.22 18.53
N GLY A 104 -7.82 3.11 17.89
CA GLY A 104 -7.47 3.65 16.57
C GLY A 104 -6.09 4.30 16.55
N LYS A 105 -5.71 4.98 17.65
CA LYS A 105 -4.37 5.56 17.82
C LYS A 105 -3.29 4.48 17.84
N GLU A 106 -3.45 3.45 18.68
CA GLU A 106 -2.51 2.33 18.76
C GLU A 106 -2.37 1.63 17.41
N PHE A 107 -3.48 1.35 16.73
CA PHE A 107 -3.50 0.73 15.42
C PHE A 107 -2.67 1.51 14.38
N LEU A 108 -2.95 2.80 14.22
CA LEU A 108 -2.28 3.60 13.20
C LEU A 108 -0.81 3.87 13.52
N TYR A 109 -0.48 4.18 14.77
CA TYR A 109 0.91 4.44 15.15
C TYR A 109 1.78 3.20 15.01
N LYS A 110 1.23 2.02 15.29
CA LYS A 110 1.95 0.76 15.12
C LYS A 110 2.21 0.46 13.64
N ILE A 111 1.23 0.65 12.75
CA ILE A 111 1.45 0.48 11.30
C ILE A 111 2.41 1.53 10.76
N TRP A 112 2.27 2.80 11.14
CA TRP A 112 3.18 3.87 10.74
C TRP A 112 4.62 3.64 11.20
N SER A 113 4.84 2.99 12.34
CA SER A 113 6.19 2.63 12.79
C SER A 113 6.94 1.72 11.82
N LEU A 114 6.23 1.05 10.91
CA LEU A 114 6.83 0.24 9.85
C LEU A 114 7.38 1.09 8.69
N CYS A 115 6.91 2.33 8.52
CA CYS A 115 7.27 3.21 7.39
C CYS A 115 8.61 3.93 7.60
N GLY A 116 8.98 4.21 8.85
CA GLY A 116 10.16 5.01 9.20
C GLY A 116 9.82 6.45 9.58
N ASN A 117 10.56 7.42 9.06
CA ASN A 117 10.41 8.85 9.38
C ASN A 117 9.54 9.58 8.33
N ASN A 118 8.86 10.67 8.75
CA ASN A 118 8.00 11.52 7.89
C ASN A 118 6.78 10.79 7.29
N VAL A 119 6.00 10.17 8.17
CA VAL A 119 4.96 9.23 7.75
C VAL A 119 3.67 9.93 7.30
N THR A 120 3.24 9.58 6.10
CA THR A 120 1.96 9.90 5.47
C THR A 120 1.18 8.63 5.18
N GLY A 121 -0.05 8.76 4.73
CA GLY A 121 -0.82 7.66 4.20
C GLY A 121 -1.75 8.10 3.09
N SER A 122 -2.26 7.15 2.34
CA SER A 122 -3.35 7.37 1.41
C SER A 122 -4.28 6.17 1.40
N VAL A 123 -5.58 6.44 1.42
CA VAL A 123 -6.61 5.42 1.20
C VAL A 123 -7.04 5.54 -0.24
N MET A 124 -6.79 4.48 -1.01
CA MET A 124 -7.17 4.42 -2.42
C MET A 124 -8.39 3.53 -2.56
N GLU A 125 -9.53 4.16 -2.84
CA GLU A 125 -10.76 3.49 -3.27
C GLU A 125 -10.64 3.13 -4.74
N ILE A 126 -10.73 1.84 -5.01
CA ILE A 126 -10.43 1.32 -6.32
C ILE A 126 -11.65 0.51 -6.76
N THR A 127 -12.45 1.10 -7.65
CA THR A 127 -13.47 0.37 -8.39
C THR A 127 -12.78 -0.41 -9.50
N GLN A 128 -13.18 -1.67 -9.69
CA GLN A 128 -12.66 -2.51 -10.77
C GLN A 128 -12.87 -1.80 -12.10
N PRO A 129 -11.81 -1.36 -12.79
CA PRO A 129 -11.97 -0.71 -14.07
C PRO A 129 -12.50 -1.73 -15.06
N ASN A 130 -13.52 -1.37 -15.83
CA ASN A 130 -14.06 -2.20 -16.91
C ASN A 130 -13.13 -2.20 -18.15
N ARG A 131 -11.81 -2.06 -17.93
CA ARG A 131 -10.77 -1.97 -18.96
C ARG A 131 -9.49 -2.65 -18.48
N ARG A 132 -8.71 -3.16 -19.44
CA ARG A 132 -7.35 -3.65 -19.18
C ARG A 132 -6.49 -2.51 -18.66
N LEU A 133 -5.84 -2.72 -17.51
CA LEU A 133 -4.95 -1.75 -16.92
C LEU A 133 -3.58 -1.80 -17.58
N THR A 134 -3.06 -0.65 -17.97
CA THR A 134 -1.67 -0.49 -18.38
C THR A 134 -0.83 -0.28 -17.12
N HIS A 135 0.25 -1.06 -16.95
CA HIS A 135 1.17 -0.82 -15.84
C HIS A 135 1.97 0.45 -16.09
N SER A 136 1.82 1.42 -15.20
CA SER A 136 2.77 2.52 -15.05
C SER A 136 3.67 2.20 -13.87
N TRP A 137 4.92 1.85 -14.15
CA TRP A 137 5.89 1.43 -13.15
C TRP A 137 6.56 2.65 -12.54
N HIS A 138 6.47 2.78 -11.22
CA HIS A 138 7.04 3.95 -10.55
C HIS A 138 7.49 3.67 -9.12
N GLN A 139 8.31 4.58 -8.59
CA GLN A 139 8.58 4.76 -7.17
C GLN A 139 7.83 6.04 -6.76
N ASP A 140 7.25 6.08 -5.56
CA ASP A 140 6.52 7.26 -5.10
C ASP A 140 7.46 8.46 -4.92
N SER A 141 8.67 8.20 -4.42
CA SER A 141 9.73 9.19 -4.21
C SER A 141 11.13 8.69 -4.55
N GLY A 142 11.34 7.36 -4.56
CA GLY A 142 12.64 6.71 -4.66
C GLY A 142 13.55 6.94 -3.45
N LYS A 143 13.02 7.47 -2.35
CA LYS A 143 13.77 7.65 -1.09
C LYS A 143 13.74 6.38 -0.27
N VAL A 144 14.72 6.23 0.63
CA VAL A 144 14.75 5.13 1.58
C VAL A 144 13.62 5.31 2.58
N SER A 145 12.49 4.67 2.30
CA SER A 145 11.31 4.62 3.17
C SER A 145 10.54 3.36 2.85
N ASN A 146 9.90 2.78 3.87
CA ASN A 146 9.05 1.63 3.66
C ASN A 146 7.66 2.10 3.23
N ILE A 147 7.21 1.60 2.09
CA ILE A 147 5.81 1.62 1.70
C ILE A 147 5.13 0.43 2.35
N VAL A 148 4.10 0.70 3.13
CA VAL A 148 3.27 -0.32 3.78
C VAL A 148 1.90 -0.29 3.15
N LEU A 149 1.45 -1.45 2.69
CA LEU A 149 0.15 -1.63 2.07
C LEU A 149 -0.70 -2.53 2.96
N LEU A 150 -1.81 -2.02 3.48
CA LEU A 150 -2.82 -2.81 4.19
C LEU A 150 -3.95 -3.21 3.22
N GLY A 151 -4.18 -4.51 3.08
CA GLY A 151 -5.11 -5.07 2.11
C GLY A 151 -6.58 -5.12 2.57
N PHE A 152 -7.48 -4.72 1.67
CA PHE A 152 -8.93 -4.88 1.81
C PHE A 152 -9.49 -5.73 0.65
N PRO A 153 -9.37 -7.07 0.72
CA PRO A 153 -9.89 -7.95 -0.33
C PRO A 153 -11.42 -7.84 -0.45
N LEU A 154 -11.96 -8.27 -1.59
CA LEU A 154 -13.39 -8.18 -1.91
C LEU A 154 -14.29 -8.93 -0.93
N GLU A 155 -13.82 -10.07 -0.42
CA GLU A 155 -14.60 -10.99 0.39
C GLU A 155 -13.82 -11.51 1.62
N GLY A 156 -14.55 -12.01 2.61
CA GLY A 156 -13.96 -12.71 3.75
C GLY A 156 -13.16 -13.94 3.32
N ASN A 157 -12.11 -14.29 4.08
CA ASN A 157 -11.25 -15.46 3.83
C ASN A 157 -10.51 -15.49 2.48
N TYR A 158 -10.51 -14.39 1.72
CA TYR A 158 -9.84 -14.31 0.43
C TYR A 158 -8.35 -14.68 0.50
N ILE A 159 -7.89 -15.46 -0.49
CA ILE A 159 -6.49 -15.79 -0.72
C ILE A 159 -6.19 -15.59 -2.20
N GLY A 160 -5.21 -14.76 -2.53
CA GLY A 160 -4.81 -14.58 -3.94
C GLY A 160 -4.13 -13.26 -4.25
N GLU A 161 -3.82 -13.09 -5.53
CA GLU A 161 -3.24 -11.87 -6.09
C GLU A 161 -4.27 -10.73 -6.18
N GLY A 162 -3.82 -9.54 -6.58
CA GLY A 162 -4.72 -8.43 -6.91
C GLY A 162 -5.17 -7.56 -5.74
N VAL A 163 -4.80 -7.93 -4.51
CA VAL A 163 -5.00 -7.08 -3.33
C VAL A 163 -3.88 -6.06 -3.18
N PHE A 164 -2.63 -6.47 -3.38
CA PHE A 164 -1.49 -5.57 -3.35
C PHE A 164 -1.06 -5.17 -4.76
N SER A 165 -0.32 -4.08 -4.85
CA SER A 165 0.32 -3.65 -6.10
C SER A 165 1.36 -4.69 -6.54
N HIS A 166 1.51 -4.88 -7.85
CA HIS A 166 2.66 -5.61 -8.39
C HIS A 166 3.94 -4.90 -7.97
N GLN A 167 4.99 -5.69 -7.77
CA GLN A 167 6.28 -5.24 -7.29
C GLN A 167 7.38 -5.72 -8.23
N VAL A 168 8.40 -4.90 -8.43
CA VAL A 168 9.60 -5.26 -9.17
C VAL A 168 10.80 -4.84 -8.33
N MET A 169 11.51 -5.83 -7.80
CA MET A 169 12.74 -5.59 -7.06
C MET A 169 13.84 -5.16 -8.02
N LEU A 170 14.45 -4.01 -7.72
CA LEU A 170 15.57 -3.47 -8.47
C LEU A 170 16.86 -4.12 -7.97
N SER A 171 17.78 -4.46 -8.87
CA SER A 171 19.10 -4.96 -8.44
C SER A 171 19.94 -3.92 -7.67
N HIS A 172 19.70 -2.63 -7.93
CA HIS A 172 20.44 -1.48 -7.39
C HIS A 172 19.46 -0.30 -7.30
N ARG A 173 19.75 0.70 -6.46
CA ARG A 173 18.95 1.93 -6.42
C ARG A 173 19.12 2.76 -7.70
N ILE A 174 18.09 3.51 -8.07
CA ILE A 174 18.09 4.36 -9.26
C ILE A 174 18.51 5.78 -8.89
N LYS A 175 19.33 6.42 -9.73
CA LYS A 175 19.69 7.84 -9.63
C LYS A 175 18.43 8.71 -9.70
N GLN A 176 18.25 9.56 -8.71
CA GLN A 176 17.27 10.64 -8.80
C GLN A 176 17.76 11.66 -9.84
N ARG A 177 17.05 11.78 -10.96
CA ARG A 177 17.46 12.65 -12.09
C ARG A 177 17.34 14.14 -11.82
N HIS A 178 16.62 14.55 -10.78
CA HIS A 178 16.31 15.95 -10.53
C HIS A 178 16.45 16.29 -9.05
N SER A 179 17.60 16.83 -8.66
CA SER A 179 17.74 17.56 -7.38
C SER A 179 16.91 18.86 -7.37
N ASP A 180 16.55 19.36 -8.57
CA ASP A 180 15.99 20.71 -8.75
C ASP A 180 14.47 20.71 -9.04
N LYS A 181 13.85 19.53 -9.21
CA LYS A 181 12.39 19.42 -9.19
C LYS A 181 11.94 19.26 -7.73
N LYS A 182 10.75 19.78 -7.41
CA LYS A 182 10.16 19.74 -6.06
C LYS A 182 10.39 18.35 -5.43
N PRO A 183 10.79 18.25 -4.15
CA PRO A 183 11.28 17.03 -3.47
C PRO A 183 10.27 15.87 -3.28
N SER A 184 9.27 15.75 -4.16
CA SER A 184 8.10 14.88 -4.07
C SER A 184 7.60 14.33 -5.42
N SER A 185 8.39 14.38 -6.51
CA SER A 185 7.95 13.81 -7.79
C SER A 185 8.24 12.31 -7.86
N ALA A 186 7.22 11.52 -8.20
CA ALA A 186 7.37 10.10 -8.49
C ALA A 186 8.45 9.83 -9.54
N ILE A 187 9.19 8.75 -9.39
CA ILE A 187 10.17 8.28 -10.37
C ILE A 187 9.44 7.31 -11.29
N VAL A 188 9.17 7.73 -12.52
CA VAL A 188 8.38 6.98 -13.49
C VAL A 188 9.31 6.31 -14.50
N MET A 189 9.12 5.00 -14.72
CA MET A 189 10.04 4.19 -15.53
C MET A 189 10.19 4.70 -16.97
N GLU A 190 9.10 5.20 -17.53
CA GLU A 190 9.00 5.76 -18.88
C GLU A 190 9.96 6.95 -19.09
N GLU A 191 10.37 7.65 -18.03
CA GLU A 191 11.37 8.74 -18.11
C GLU A 191 12.77 8.23 -18.47
N PHE A 192 13.06 6.95 -18.27
CA PHE A 192 14.38 6.38 -18.52
C PHE A 192 14.59 5.88 -19.95
N GLY A 193 13.55 5.89 -20.79
CA GLY A 193 13.55 5.40 -22.18
C GLY A 193 12.69 4.16 -22.37
N GLU A 194 12.84 3.48 -23.51
CA GLU A 194 12.12 2.25 -23.86
C GLU A 194 12.63 1.03 -23.08
N TRP A 195 12.56 1.09 -21.76
CA TRP A 195 12.88 -0.05 -20.92
C TRP A 195 11.62 -0.89 -20.70
N TYR A 196 11.77 -2.21 -20.82
CA TYR A 196 10.72 -3.18 -20.55
C TYR A 196 11.06 -3.96 -19.29
N ILE A 197 10.06 -4.18 -18.42
CA ILE A 197 10.17 -5.11 -17.30
C ILE A 197 9.63 -6.47 -17.77
N PRO A 198 10.48 -7.50 -17.91
CA PRO A 198 10.03 -8.84 -18.22
C PRO A 198 9.06 -9.35 -17.17
N ILE A 199 8.03 -10.10 -17.58
CA ILE A 199 7.03 -10.69 -16.67
C ILE A 199 7.69 -11.51 -15.56
N LYS A 200 8.78 -12.22 -15.86
CA LYS A 200 9.57 -12.98 -14.88
C LYS A 200 10.17 -12.13 -13.75
N ASN A 201 10.28 -10.81 -13.94
CA ASN A 201 10.78 -9.87 -12.93
C ASN A 201 9.66 -9.21 -12.14
N ILE A 202 8.40 -9.49 -12.46
CA ILE A 202 7.24 -8.99 -11.74
C ILE A 202 6.90 -9.98 -10.64
N TYR A 203 6.94 -9.52 -9.41
CA TYR A 203 6.37 -10.21 -8.26
C TYR A 203 4.94 -9.76 -8.03
N LYS A 204 4.05 -10.73 -7.83
CA LYS A 204 2.63 -10.51 -7.56
C LYS A 204 2.34 -10.95 -6.13
N PRO A 205 2.27 -10.02 -5.16
CA PRO A 205 2.06 -10.41 -3.78
C PRO A 205 0.70 -11.08 -3.58
N ILE A 206 0.69 -12.23 -2.92
CA ILE A 206 -0.46 -13.02 -2.52
C ILE A 206 -0.94 -12.53 -1.15
N TYR A 207 -2.16 -12.01 -1.11
CA TYR A 207 -2.83 -11.76 0.14
C TYR A 207 -3.33 -13.08 0.74
N SER A 208 -3.21 -13.20 2.07
CA SER A 208 -3.84 -14.25 2.87
C SER A 208 -3.91 -13.83 4.33
N ALA A 209 -4.64 -14.59 5.16
CA ALA A 209 -4.56 -14.43 6.61
C ALA A 209 -3.12 -14.72 7.09
N GLY A 210 -2.59 -13.88 7.96
CA GLY A 210 -1.17 -13.86 8.33
C GLY A 210 -0.28 -13.03 7.40
N SER A 211 -0.85 -12.43 6.36
CA SER A 211 -0.14 -11.62 5.36
C SER A 211 -0.99 -10.41 4.93
N GLU A 212 -1.63 -9.78 5.91
CA GLU A 212 -2.57 -8.69 5.66
C GLU A 212 -1.89 -7.38 5.23
N LEU A 213 -0.59 -7.24 5.53
CA LEU A 213 0.23 -6.14 5.08
C LEU A 213 1.35 -6.62 4.15
N TRP A 214 1.67 -5.80 3.15
CA TRP A 214 2.90 -5.90 2.35
C TRP A 214 3.79 -4.69 2.64
N VAL A 215 5.08 -4.93 2.85
CA VAL A 215 6.09 -3.90 3.14
C VAL A 215 7.24 -3.99 2.15
N SER A 216 7.58 -2.87 1.51
CA SER A 216 8.71 -2.78 0.57
C SER A 216 9.38 -1.40 0.63
N ASP A 217 10.69 -1.33 0.43
CA ASP A 217 11.45 -0.06 0.38
C ASP A 217 11.25 0.62 -0.98
N ASP A 218 10.67 1.83 -0.96
CA ASP A 218 10.37 2.65 -2.14
C ASP A 218 11.62 2.91 -3.00
N SER A 219 12.80 3.04 -2.39
CA SER A 219 14.06 3.28 -3.11
C SER A 219 14.55 2.08 -3.93
N THR A 220 14.03 0.89 -3.66
CA THR A 220 14.51 -0.36 -4.24
C THR A 220 13.44 -1.15 -5.00
N HIS A 221 12.22 -0.63 -5.06
CA HIS A 221 11.09 -1.28 -5.73
C HIS A 221 10.39 -0.33 -6.68
N PHE A 222 10.18 -0.77 -7.91
CA PHE A 222 9.08 -0.24 -8.69
C PHE A 222 7.79 -0.96 -8.30
N HIS A 223 6.69 -0.24 -8.30
CA HIS A 223 5.37 -0.82 -8.15
C HIS A 223 4.41 -0.35 -9.23
N SER A 224 3.39 -1.15 -9.46
CA SER A 224 2.28 -0.78 -10.35
C SER A 224 0.99 -1.47 -9.92
N VAL A 225 -0.11 -0.99 -10.47
CA VAL A 225 -1.42 -1.59 -10.29
C VAL A 225 -1.40 -3.08 -10.69
N PRO A 226 -2.10 -3.98 -9.98
CA PRO A 226 -2.13 -5.40 -10.36
C PRO A 226 -2.91 -5.64 -11.65
N ASP A 227 -2.72 -6.81 -12.27
CA ASP A 227 -3.44 -7.23 -13.49
C ASP A 227 -4.96 -7.21 -13.29
N VAL A 228 -5.38 -7.72 -12.13
CA VAL A 228 -6.77 -7.78 -11.69
C VAL A 228 -6.83 -7.17 -10.30
N GLN A 229 -7.81 -6.32 -10.05
CA GLN A 229 -8.00 -5.68 -8.76
C GLN A 229 -9.02 -6.47 -7.94
N ASN A 230 -8.51 -7.33 -7.06
CA ASN A 230 -9.33 -8.14 -6.14
C ASN A 230 -9.41 -7.48 -4.76
N ARG A 231 -9.63 -6.16 -4.76
CA ARG A 231 -9.70 -5.34 -3.54
C ARG A 231 -10.79 -4.29 -3.64
N GLN A 232 -11.33 -3.94 -2.48
CA GLN A 232 -12.27 -2.84 -2.34
C GLN A 232 -11.57 -1.50 -2.19
N CYS A 233 -10.44 -1.51 -1.48
CA CYS A 233 -9.54 -0.39 -1.34
C CYS A 233 -8.15 -0.92 -0.95
N ILE A 234 -7.20 -0.01 -0.83
CA ILE A 234 -5.90 -0.28 -0.23
C ILE A 234 -5.53 0.92 0.62
N TRP A 235 -5.07 0.67 1.84
CA TRP A 235 -4.52 1.73 2.67
C TRP A 235 -3.01 1.67 2.60
N ARG A 236 -2.43 2.66 1.94
CA ARG A 236 -0.99 2.84 1.81
C ARG A 236 -0.49 3.77 2.91
N PHE A 237 0.67 3.46 3.46
CA PHE A 237 1.41 4.26 4.44
C PHE A 237 2.85 4.40 3.93
N MET A 238 3.44 5.60 4.05
CA MET A 238 4.73 5.96 3.43
C MET A 238 5.52 6.92 4.30
#